data_AF-K1RUF3-F1
#
_entry.id   AF-K1RUF3-F1
#
_cell.length_a   1.000
_cell.length_b   1.000
_cell.length_c   1.000
_cell.angle_alpha   90.00
_cell.angle_beta   90.00
_cell.angle_gamma   90.00
#
_symmetry.space_group_name_H-M   'P 1'
#
loop_
_entity.id
_entity.type
_entity.pdbx_description
1 polymer ?
#
loop_
_entity_poly.entity_id
_entity_poly.type
_entity_poly.pdbx_seq_one_letter_code
_entity_poly.pdbx_strand_id
1 'polypeptide(L)'
;MFVVLIGTTVFGADEEAKYVPQLFGTFWALVPPLVAIALALITKEVYSSLFIGIVIGGIFYSGGSFEGTIEHVLEDGIIGSLSDAYNVGILVFLVVLGTIVALMNTAGGSAAFGDWASKHIKTRAGAQLATIALGCLIFVDDYFNCLTVGSVMRPVTDKHNVSRAKLAYLIDATAAPVCIIAPISSWAAAVTGFVKGQDGFVVFIKSIPYNYYAL
;
A
#
# COMPACT_ATOMS: atom_id res chain seq x y z
N MET A 1 -12.80 -38.57 15.71
CA MET A 1 -11.43 -39.11 15.78
C MET A 1 -10.55 -37.99 16.35
N PHE A 2 -10.53 -37.93 17.69
CA PHE A 2 -9.86 -36.94 18.52
C PHE A 2 -8.63 -37.64 19.08
N VAL A 3 -7.42 -37.18 18.76
CA VAL A 3 -6.21 -37.57 19.51
C VAL A 3 -5.36 -36.32 19.68
N VAL A 4 -5.40 -35.80 20.90
CA VAL A 4 -4.39 -34.92 21.50
C VAL A 4 -3.13 -35.76 21.70
N LEU A 5 -1.99 -35.33 21.14
CA LEU A 5 -0.68 -35.90 21.45
C LEU A 5 0.28 -34.79 21.86
N ILE A 6 0.61 -34.87 23.15
CA ILE A 6 1.50 -34.11 24.01
C ILE A 6 2.88 -33.91 23.36
N GLY A 7 3.32 -32.65 23.26
CA GLY A 7 4.70 -32.28 22.97
C GLY A 7 5.48 -32.08 24.27
N THR A 8 6.46 -32.94 24.51
CA THR A 8 7.35 -32.95 25.67
C THR A 8 8.20 -31.68 25.78
N THR A 9 8.28 -31.14 26.99
CA THR A 9 9.20 -30.09 27.41
C THR A 9 10.66 -30.52 27.24
N VAL A 10 11.42 -29.84 26.39
CA VAL A 10 12.89 -29.84 26.42
C VAL A 10 13.35 -28.46 26.86
N PHE A 11 13.98 -28.41 28.03
CA PHE A 11 14.65 -27.26 28.61
C PHE A 11 15.92 -26.90 27.81
N GLY A 12 16.10 -25.61 27.53
CA GLY A 12 17.41 -24.96 27.43
C GLY A 12 17.97 -24.69 26.03
N ALA A 13 17.72 -23.49 25.51
CA ALA A 13 18.70 -22.58 24.90
C ALA A 13 17.95 -21.35 24.35
N ASP A 14 18.41 -20.16 24.73
CA ASP A 14 17.90 -18.87 24.27
C ASP A 14 18.08 -18.69 22.76
N GLU A 15 17.04 -19.02 22.00
CA GLU A 15 16.66 -18.35 20.76
C GLU A 15 15.20 -17.94 20.96
N GLU A 16 14.86 -16.66 20.79
CA GLU A 16 13.46 -16.21 20.77
C GLU A 16 12.73 -16.97 19.66
N ALA A 17 12.11 -18.08 20.03
CA ALA A 17 11.40 -18.95 19.11
C ALA A 17 10.25 -18.15 18.53
N LYS A 18 10.40 -17.71 17.27
CA LYS A 18 9.32 -17.06 16.52
C LYS A 18 8.08 -17.94 16.62
N TYR A 19 7.06 -17.43 17.30
CA TYR A 19 5.79 -18.11 17.40
C TYR A 19 5.24 -18.33 15.99
N VAL A 20 5.06 -19.60 15.62
CA VAL A 20 4.47 -19.99 14.34
C VAL A 20 3.01 -20.34 14.62
N PRO A 21 2.05 -19.58 14.08
CA PRO A 21 0.64 -19.90 14.25
C PRO A 21 0.31 -21.30 13.74
N GLN A 22 -0.61 -21.99 14.41
CA GLN A 22 -1.05 -23.34 14.00
C GLN A 22 -1.62 -23.37 12.57
N LEU A 23 -2.09 -22.22 12.07
CA LEU A 23 -2.69 -22.05 10.75
C LEU A 23 -1.69 -21.58 9.68
N PHE A 24 -0.40 -21.43 10.02
CA PHE A 24 0.63 -20.98 9.08
C PHE A 24 0.76 -21.92 7.88
N GLY A 25 0.74 -21.35 6.67
CA GLY A 25 0.85 -22.12 5.42
C GLY A 25 -0.38 -22.97 5.05
N THR A 26 -1.51 -22.82 5.77
CA THR A 26 -2.76 -23.53 5.48
C THR A 26 -3.75 -22.63 4.73
N PHE A 27 -4.80 -23.23 4.14
CA PHE A 27 -5.89 -22.51 3.48
C PHE A 27 -6.53 -21.44 4.39
N TRP A 28 -6.55 -21.67 5.71
CA TRP A 28 -7.11 -20.74 6.69
C TRP A 28 -6.36 -19.41 6.79
N ALA A 29 -5.09 -19.34 6.39
CA ALA A 29 -4.33 -18.10 6.35
C ALA A 29 -4.89 -17.08 5.33
N LEU A 30 -5.68 -17.54 4.35
CA LEU A 30 -6.34 -16.66 3.38
C LEU A 30 -7.65 -16.06 3.90
N VAL A 31 -8.19 -16.56 5.01
CA VAL A 31 -9.48 -16.10 5.53
C VAL A 31 -9.43 -14.63 5.98
N PRO A 32 -8.45 -14.15 6.78
CA PRO A 32 -8.38 -12.75 7.16
C PRO A 32 -8.40 -11.76 5.97
N PRO A 33 -7.56 -11.91 4.92
CA PRO A 33 -7.60 -11.00 3.77
C PRO A 33 -8.89 -11.15 2.94
N LEU A 34 -9.43 -12.37 2.79
CA LEU A 34 -10.70 -12.56 2.09
C LEU A 34 -11.87 -11.86 2.79
N VAL A 35 -11.94 -11.94 4.12
CA VAL A 35 -12.97 -11.23 4.90
C VAL A 35 -12.79 -9.72 4.78
N ALA A 36 -11.55 -9.21 4.87
CA ALA A 36 -11.29 -7.79 4.68
C ALA A 36 -11.77 -7.30 3.30
N ILE A 37 -11.46 -8.02 2.23
CA ILE A 37 -11.88 -7.66 0.86
C ILE A 37 -13.41 -7.74 0.72
N ALA A 38 -14.02 -8.84 1.18
CA ALA A 38 -15.47 -9.03 1.09
C ALA A 38 -16.23 -7.93 1.84
N LEU A 39 -15.80 -7.60 3.05
CA LEU A 39 -16.39 -6.52 3.84
C LEU A 39 -16.15 -5.17 3.17
N ALA A 40 -14.96 -4.92 2.61
CA ALA A 40 -14.68 -3.65 1.94
C ALA A 40 -15.60 -3.41 0.73
N LEU A 41 -15.92 -4.47 -0.03
CA LEU A 41 -16.83 -4.39 -1.16
C LEU A 41 -18.30 -4.20 -0.75
N ILE A 42 -18.74 -4.83 0.35
CA ILE A 42 -20.13 -4.73 0.85
C ILE A 42 -20.36 -3.40 1.57
N THR A 43 -19.51 -3.07 2.54
CA THR A 43 -19.65 -1.89 3.40
C THR A 43 -19.26 -0.60 2.69
N LYS A 44 -18.44 -0.71 1.63
CA LYS A 44 -17.77 0.43 0.98
C LYS A 44 -16.91 1.25 1.95
N GLU A 45 -16.53 0.68 3.09
CA GLU A 45 -15.64 1.27 4.10
C GLU A 45 -14.37 0.44 4.24
N VAL A 46 -13.30 0.92 3.60
CA VAL A 46 -12.02 0.20 3.58
C VAL A 46 -11.39 0.13 4.97
N TYR A 47 -11.41 1.23 5.73
CA TYR A 47 -10.78 1.29 7.06
C TYR A 47 -11.40 0.30 8.06
N SER A 48 -12.73 0.32 8.18
CA SER A 48 -13.48 -0.60 9.05
C SER A 48 -13.23 -2.06 8.67
N SER A 49 -13.20 -2.35 7.36
CA SER A 49 -13.00 -3.70 6.84
C SER A 49 -11.58 -4.22 7.05
N LEU A 50 -10.57 -3.37 6.88
CA LEU A 50 -9.16 -3.69 7.19
C LEU A 50 -8.99 -3.99 8.68
N PHE A 51 -9.59 -3.17 9.56
CA PHE A 51 -9.51 -3.39 11.00
C PHE A 51 -10.10 -4.75 11.41
N ILE A 52 -11.28 -5.09 10.88
CA ILE A 52 -11.90 -6.41 11.13
C ILE A 52 -11.00 -7.54 10.60
N GLY A 53 -10.38 -7.36 9.42
CA GLY A 53 -9.41 -8.31 8.88
C GLY A 53 -8.21 -8.54 9.80
N ILE A 54 -7.65 -7.46 10.37
CA ILE A 54 -6.55 -7.54 11.34
C ILE A 54 -6.97 -8.30 12.60
N VAL A 55 -8.16 -8.01 13.15
CA VAL A 55 -8.68 -8.70 14.33
C VAL A 55 -8.86 -10.19 14.06
N ILE A 56 -9.43 -10.57 12.91
CA ILE A 56 -9.58 -11.99 12.52
C ILE A 56 -8.21 -12.65 12.34
N GLY A 57 -7.25 -11.93 11.75
CA GLY A 57 -5.86 -12.37 11.66
C GLY A 57 -5.25 -12.62 13.04
N GLY A 58 -5.47 -11.71 14.00
CA GLY A 58 -5.04 -11.86 15.38
C GLY A 58 -5.67 -13.04 16.11
N ILE A 59 -6.96 -13.31 15.88
CA ILE A 59 -7.66 -14.49 16.41
C ILE A 59 -7.01 -15.78 15.89
N PHE A 60 -6.67 -15.80 14.60
CA PHE A 60 -6.06 -16.96 13.95
C PHE A 60 -4.61 -17.14 14.41
N TYR A 61 -3.92 -16.04 14.66
CA TYR A 61 -2.58 -16.03 15.24
C TYR A 61 -2.60 -16.62 16.65
N SER A 62 -3.48 -16.14 17.53
CA SER A 62 -3.54 -16.49 18.95
C SER A 62 -4.18 -17.86 19.26
N GLY A 63 -4.59 -18.60 18.23
CA GLY A 63 -5.32 -19.86 18.38
C GLY A 63 -6.71 -19.71 19.01
N GLY A 64 -7.32 -18.52 18.93
CA GLY A 64 -8.62 -18.23 19.53
C GLY A 64 -8.58 -17.71 20.97
N SER A 65 -7.40 -17.44 21.53
CA SER A 65 -7.28 -16.83 22.86
C SER A 65 -7.59 -15.33 22.80
N PHE A 66 -8.49 -14.86 23.66
CA PHE A 66 -8.90 -13.44 23.67
C PHE A 66 -7.74 -12.52 24.07
N GLU A 67 -7.00 -12.89 25.11
CA GLU A 67 -5.85 -12.13 25.62
C GLU A 67 -4.74 -12.03 24.57
N GLY A 68 -4.28 -13.16 24.01
CA GLY A 68 -3.25 -13.17 22.97
C GLY A 68 -3.68 -12.51 21.66
N THR A 69 -4.98 -12.47 21.36
CA THR A 69 -5.49 -11.71 20.20
C THR A 69 -5.31 -10.21 20.41
N ILE A 70 -5.70 -9.71 21.60
CA ILE A 70 -5.61 -8.28 21.92
C ILE A 70 -4.15 -7.85 21.99
N GLU A 71 -3.32 -8.64 22.67
CA GLU A 71 -1.88 -8.41 22.76
C GLU A 71 -1.25 -8.33 21.37
N HIS A 72 -1.48 -9.33 20.51
CA HIS A 72 -0.92 -9.32 19.16
C HIS A 72 -1.43 -8.17 18.28
N VAL A 73 -2.73 -7.86 18.32
CA VAL A 73 -3.30 -6.78 17.50
C VAL A 73 -2.79 -5.42 17.95
N LEU A 74 -2.66 -5.19 19.27
CA LEU A 74 -2.28 -3.89 19.83
C LEU A 74 -0.75 -3.72 19.90
N GLU A 75 -0.03 -4.67 20.49
CA GLU A 75 1.41 -4.58 20.72
C GLU A 75 2.19 -4.86 19.44
N ASP A 76 2.05 -6.03 18.82
CA ASP A 76 2.80 -6.36 17.60
C ASP A 76 2.24 -5.63 16.38
N GLY A 77 0.91 -5.55 16.29
CA GLY A 77 0.19 -4.93 15.18
C GLY A 77 0.35 -3.42 15.18
N ILE A 78 -0.38 -2.72 16.04
CA ILE A 78 -0.42 -1.25 16.03
C ILE A 78 0.89 -0.65 16.52
N ILE A 79 1.35 -1.01 17.73
CA ILE A 79 2.53 -0.39 18.34
C ILE A 79 3.80 -0.81 17.60
N GLY A 80 3.93 -2.09 17.27
CA GLY A 80 5.08 -2.63 16.54
C GLY A 80 5.21 -1.99 15.17
N SER A 81 4.12 -1.90 14.41
CA SER A 81 4.14 -1.24 13.10
C SER A 81 4.45 0.26 13.19
N LEU A 82 3.98 0.95 14.23
CA LEU A 82 4.26 2.37 14.47
C LEU A 82 5.63 2.65 15.09
N SER A 83 6.33 1.62 15.57
CA SER A 83 7.68 1.74 16.15
C SER A 83 8.77 1.33 15.16
N ASP A 84 8.41 0.63 14.08
CA ASP A 84 9.33 0.27 13.02
C ASP A 84 9.84 1.52 12.27
N ALA A 85 11.17 1.68 12.23
CA ALA A 85 11.80 2.88 11.67
C ALA A 85 11.49 3.09 10.18
N TYR A 86 11.27 2.02 9.42
CA TYR A 86 10.93 2.10 8.00
C TYR A 86 9.49 2.59 7.82
N ASN A 87 8.54 2.01 8.56
CA ASN A 87 7.14 2.46 8.56
C ASN A 87 6.98 3.90 9.04
N VAL A 88 7.67 4.29 10.11
CA VAL A 88 7.70 5.67 10.60
C VAL A 88 8.30 6.61 9.56
N GLY A 89 9.37 6.18 8.88
CA GLY A 89 9.97 6.93 7.77
C GLY A 89 8.96 7.24 6.66
N ILE A 90 8.15 6.25 6.26
CA ILE A 90 7.07 6.44 5.28
C ILE A 90 6.02 7.42 5.81
N LEU A 91 5.58 7.28 7.06
CA LEU A 91 4.59 8.19 7.64
C LEU A 91 5.07 9.65 7.64
N VAL A 92 6.30 9.89 8.08
CA VAL A 92 6.91 11.24 8.07
C VAL A 92 7.00 11.77 6.64
N PHE A 93 7.43 10.94 5.70
CA PHE A 93 7.50 11.30 4.28
C PHE A 93 6.14 11.73 3.73
N LEU A 94 5.08 10.95 3.98
CA LEU A 94 3.72 11.26 3.55
C LEU A 94 3.18 12.55 4.17
N VAL A 95 3.46 12.81 5.44
CA VAL A 95 3.04 14.05 6.12
C VAL A 95 3.74 15.27 5.52
N VAL A 96 5.05 15.20 5.30
CA VAL A 96 5.81 16.31 4.69
C VAL A 96 5.30 16.59 3.29
N LEU A 97 5.11 15.54 2.48
CA LEU A 97 4.61 15.65 1.12
C LEU A 97 3.18 16.22 1.08
N GLY A 98 2.30 15.70 1.93
CA GLY A 98 0.95 16.22 2.10
C GLY A 98 0.95 17.71 2.49
N THR A 99 1.89 18.12 3.33
CA THR A 99 2.07 19.53 3.72
C THR A 99 2.52 20.40 2.55
N ILE A 100 3.49 19.95 1.75
CA ILE A 100 3.95 20.66 0.54
C ILE A 100 2.80 20.80 -0.46
N VAL A 101 2.03 19.73 -0.68
CA VAL A 101 0.87 19.73 -1.57
C VAL A 101 -0.21 20.67 -1.06
N ALA A 102 -0.50 20.66 0.25
CA ALA A 102 -1.45 21.58 0.86
C ALA A 102 -1.00 23.04 0.70
N LEU A 103 0.29 23.33 0.92
CA LEU A 103 0.88 24.65 0.74
C LEU A 103 0.82 25.11 -0.72
N MET A 104 1.10 24.23 -1.68
CA MET A 104 1.01 24.56 -3.10
C MET A 104 -0.44 24.86 -3.53
N ASN A 105 -1.40 24.14 -2.97
CA ASN A 105 -2.83 24.40 -3.19
C ASN A 105 -3.27 25.73 -2.59
N THR A 106 -2.85 26.07 -1.36
CA THR A 106 -3.22 27.34 -0.70
C THR A 106 -2.49 28.54 -1.28
N ALA A 107 -1.24 28.38 -1.74
CA ALA A 107 -0.49 29.42 -2.45
C ALA A 107 -1.02 29.71 -3.87
N GLY A 108 -2.01 28.94 -4.34
CA GLY A 108 -2.62 29.12 -5.67
C GLY A 108 -1.81 28.50 -6.82
N GLY A 109 -0.76 27.73 -6.54
CA GLY A 109 0.07 27.07 -7.56
C GLY A 109 -0.72 26.11 -8.42
N SER A 110 -1.56 25.26 -7.80
CA SER A 110 -2.44 24.32 -8.52
C SER A 110 -3.51 25.04 -9.35
N ALA A 111 -4.01 26.19 -8.89
CA ALA A 111 -4.97 27.00 -9.64
C ALA A 111 -4.31 27.67 -10.86
N ALA A 112 -3.12 28.26 -10.68
CA ALA A 112 -2.35 28.85 -11.76
C ALA A 112 -1.94 27.80 -12.82
N PHE A 113 -1.54 26.61 -12.38
CA PHE A 113 -1.30 25.48 -13.27
C PHE A 113 -2.59 25.07 -13.99
N GLY A 114 -3.72 25.01 -13.28
CA GLY A 114 -5.04 24.76 -13.84
C GLY A 114 -5.45 25.77 -14.92
N ASP A 115 -5.09 27.04 -14.78
CA ASP A 115 -5.35 28.09 -15.77
C ASP A 115 -4.42 28.00 -16.98
N TRP A 116 -3.12 27.78 -16.75
CA TRP A 116 -2.15 27.55 -17.82
C TRP A 116 -2.49 26.30 -18.63
N ALA A 117 -2.75 25.20 -17.94
CA ALA A 117 -3.12 23.92 -18.54
C ALA A 117 -4.46 24.01 -19.27
N SER A 118 -5.45 24.76 -18.76
CA SER A 118 -6.72 24.96 -19.48
C SER A 118 -6.55 25.71 -20.80
N LYS A 119 -5.51 26.55 -20.95
CA LYS A 119 -5.20 27.24 -22.21
C LYS A 119 -4.49 26.33 -23.22
N HIS A 120 -3.70 25.37 -22.75
CA HIS A 120 -2.93 24.44 -23.59
C HIS A 120 -3.67 23.13 -23.88
N ILE A 121 -4.43 22.63 -22.91
CA ILE A 121 -5.23 21.41 -22.95
C ILE A 121 -6.68 21.78 -23.25
N LYS A 122 -7.05 21.67 -24.52
CA LYS A 122 -8.38 22.06 -25.02
C LYS A 122 -9.42 20.94 -24.98
N THR A 123 -8.99 19.70 -24.76
CA THR A 123 -9.87 18.53 -24.87
C THR A 123 -9.88 17.69 -23.59
N ARG A 124 -11.03 17.06 -23.33
CA ARG A 124 -11.20 16.09 -22.25
C ARG A 124 -10.23 14.91 -22.34
N ALA A 125 -9.89 14.49 -23.56
CA ALA A 125 -8.89 13.45 -23.81
C ALA A 125 -7.47 13.94 -23.46
N GLY A 126 -7.12 15.18 -23.84
CA GLY A 126 -5.83 15.77 -23.50
C GLY A 126 -5.60 15.89 -22.00
N ALA A 127 -6.64 16.21 -21.22
CA ALA A 127 -6.54 16.28 -19.75
C ALA A 127 -6.21 14.90 -19.14
N GLN A 128 -6.85 13.84 -19.64
CA GLN A 128 -6.59 12.47 -19.19
C GLN A 128 -5.19 11.97 -19.61
N LEU A 129 -4.78 12.27 -20.84
CA LEU A 129 -3.45 11.91 -21.35
C LEU A 129 -2.35 12.65 -20.57
N ALA A 130 -2.57 13.92 -20.22
CA ALA A 130 -1.64 14.66 -19.38
C ALA A 130 -1.54 14.07 -17.96
N THR A 131 -2.66 13.61 -17.39
CA THR A 131 -2.66 12.89 -16.10
C THR A 131 -1.83 11.62 -16.20
N ILE A 132 -2.05 10.81 -17.24
CA ILE A 132 -1.30 9.57 -17.47
C ILE A 132 0.18 9.88 -17.65
N ALA A 133 0.52 10.86 -18.49
CA ALA A 133 1.91 11.21 -18.76
C ALA A 133 2.64 11.71 -17.51
N LEU A 134 1.98 12.52 -16.68
CA LEU A 134 2.53 12.98 -15.40
C LEU A 134 2.69 11.82 -14.41
N GLY A 135 1.72 10.89 -14.38
CA GLY A 135 1.82 9.65 -13.62
C GLY A 135 3.01 8.79 -14.06
N CYS A 136 3.21 8.57 -15.35
CA CYS A 136 4.35 7.81 -15.85
C CYS A 136 5.71 8.51 -15.58
N LEU A 137 5.73 9.84 -15.50
CA LEU A 137 6.95 10.60 -15.23
C LEU A 137 7.37 10.52 -13.75
N ILE A 138 6.42 10.41 -12.83
CA ILE A 138 6.66 10.34 -11.38
C ILE A 138 6.76 8.87 -10.93
N PHE A 139 7.74 8.13 -11.45
CA PHE A 139 7.89 6.69 -11.20
C PHE A 139 8.68 6.34 -9.92
N VAL A 140 9.07 7.35 -9.13
CA VAL A 140 9.94 7.17 -7.96
C VAL A 140 9.21 6.44 -6.84
N ASP A 141 7.94 6.78 -6.60
CA ASP A 141 7.13 6.24 -5.52
C ASP A 141 5.64 6.44 -5.83
N ASP A 142 4.81 5.44 -5.53
CA ASP A 142 3.39 5.43 -5.88
C ASP A 142 2.55 6.32 -4.96
N TYR A 143 2.92 6.50 -3.68
CA TYR A 143 2.27 7.48 -2.82
C TYR A 143 2.58 8.90 -3.25
N PHE A 144 3.85 9.19 -3.57
CA PHE A 144 4.25 10.51 -4.04
C PHE A 144 3.62 10.86 -5.39
N ASN A 145 3.55 9.89 -6.28
CA ASN A 145 2.82 10.01 -7.55
C ASN A 145 1.35 10.37 -7.30
N CYS A 146 0.64 9.58 -6.50
CA CYS A 146 -0.78 9.78 -6.24
C CYS A 146 -1.10 11.16 -5.65
N LEU A 147 -0.31 11.62 -4.69
CA LEU A 147 -0.50 12.91 -4.03
C LEU A 147 -0.16 14.09 -4.95
N THR A 148 0.92 13.99 -5.71
CA THR A 148 1.39 15.07 -6.58
C THR A 148 0.52 15.19 -7.84
N VAL A 149 0.30 14.09 -8.56
CA VAL A 149 -0.54 14.09 -9.78
C VAL A 149 -1.98 14.46 -9.41
N GLY A 150 -2.50 13.92 -8.31
CA GLY A 150 -3.84 14.24 -7.82
C GLY A 150 -4.03 15.73 -7.53
N SER A 151 -3.08 16.37 -6.86
CA SER A 151 -3.19 17.81 -6.55
C SER A 151 -3.04 18.72 -7.78
N VAL A 152 -2.12 18.39 -8.69
CA VAL A 152 -1.83 19.19 -9.88
C VAL A 152 -2.91 19.03 -10.96
N MET A 153 -3.41 17.81 -11.17
CA MET A 153 -4.34 17.50 -12.26
C MET A 153 -5.81 17.68 -11.90
N ARG A 154 -6.16 17.71 -10.61
CA ARG A 154 -7.54 17.94 -10.15
C ARG A 154 -8.19 19.21 -10.73
N PRO A 155 -7.59 20.41 -10.67
CA PRO A 155 -8.22 21.61 -11.24
C PRO A 155 -8.35 21.53 -12.77
N VAL A 156 -7.42 20.86 -13.46
CA VAL A 156 -7.47 20.68 -14.92
C VAL A 156 -8.61 19.75 -15.31
N THR A 157 -8.74 18.63 -14.61
CA THR A 157 -9.72 17.57 -14.88
C THR A 157 -11.13 17.97 -14.46
N ASP A 158 -11.27 18.74 -13.38
CA ASP A 158 -12.54 19.34 -12.95
C ASP A 158 -13.08 20.31 -14.04
N LYS A 159 -12.23 21.16 -14.66
CA LYS A 159 -12.65 22.04 -15.78
C LYS A 159 -13.15 21.29 -17.02
N HIS A 160 -12.64 20.08 -17.25
CA HIS A 160 -13.03 19.22 -18.37
C HIS A 160 -14.13 18.21 -18.02
N ASN A 161 -14.81 18.37 -16.88
CA ASN A 161 -15.88 17.49 -16.39
C ASN A 161 -15.46 16.00 -16.40
N VAL A 162 -14.23 15.72 -15.94
CA VAL A 162 -13.76 14.37 -15.66
C VAL A 162 -14.12 14.06 -14.21
N SER A 163 -14.75 12.91 -13.96
CA SER A 163 -15.12 12.53 -12.61
C SER A 163 -13.88 12.28 -11.74
N ARG A 164 -13.98 12.59 -10.45
CA ARG A 164 -12.91 12.31 -9.48
C ARG A 164 -12.57 10.83 -9.40
N ALA A 165 -13.56 9.95 -9.58
CA ALA A 165 -13.34 8.51 -9.68
C ALA A 165 -12.49 8.14 -10.90
N LYS A 166 -12.72 8.78 -12.05
CA LYS A 166 -11.91 8.54 -13.25
C LYS A 166 -10.50 9.11 -13.09
N LEU A 167 -10.34 10.28 -12.48
CA LEU A 167 -9.03 10.82 -12.14
C LEU A 167 -8.26 9.87 -11.22
N ALA A 168 -8.89 9.41 -10.13
CA ALA A 168 -8.28 8.46 -9.19
C ALA A 168 -7.87 7.16 -9.89
N TYR A 169 -8.72 6.62 -10.77
CA TYR A 169 -8.39 5.44 -11.58
C TYR A 169 -7.17 5.66 -12.47
N LEU A 170 -7.08 6.81 -13.17
CA LEU A 170 -5.94 7.11 -14.04
C LEU A 170 -4.63 7.28 -13.25
N ILE A 171 -4.71 7.89 -12.07
CA ILE A 171 -3.59 8.05 -11.17
C ILE A 171 -3.15 6.68 -10.65
N ASP A 172 -4.06 5.87 -10.13
CA ASP A 172 -3.77 4.55 -9.58
C ASP A 172 -3.18 3.59 -10.64
N ALA A 173 -3.76 3.60 -11.85
CA ALA A 173 -3.29 2.81 -12.99
C ALA A 173 -1.92 3.27 -13.54
N THR A 174 -1.38 4.41 -13.10
CA THR A 174 -0.05 4.88 -13.52
C THR A 174 0.94 4.96 -12.37
N ALA A 175 0.50 5.13 -11.13
CA ALA A 175 1.36 5.17 -9.97
C ALA A 175 1.96 3.77 -9.69
N ALA A 176 1.15 2.80 -9.29
CA ALA A 176 1.65 1.48 -8.89
C ALA A 176 2.29 0.69 -10.06
N PRO A 177 1.68 0.61 -11.26
CA PRO A 177 2.25 -0.09 -12.41
C PRO A 177 3.62 0.44 -12.86
N VAL A 178 3.80 1.76 -12.92
CA VAL A 178 5.05 2.33 -13.41
C VAL A 178 6.14 2.20 -12.35
N CYS A 179 5.82 2.36 -11.07
CA CYS A 179 6.79 2.22 -9.99
C CYS A 179 7.33 0.78 -9.86
N ILE A 180 6.52 -0.26 -10.12
CA ILE A 180 6.97 -1.66 -10.01
C ILE A 180 7.78 -2.15 -11.23
N ILE A 181 7.72 -1.46 -12.36
CA ILE A 181 8.52 -1.76 -13.56
C ILE A 181 9.82 -0.93 -13.58
N ALA A 182 9.80 0.27 -12.98
CA ALA A 182 10.95 1.16 -12.97
C ALA A 182 12.12 0.58 -12.14
N PRO A 183 13.34 0.47 -12.70
CA PRO A 183 14.51 -0.03 -11.97
C PRO A 183 14.94 0.84 -10.78
N ILE A 184 14.59 2.12 -10.81
CA ILE A 184 14.92 3.10 -9.78
C ILE A 184 13.61 3.62 -9.20
N SER A 185 13.09 2.92 -8.19
CA SER A 185 11.84 3.25 -7.50
C SER A 185 11.85 2.73 -6.06
N SER A 186 10.88 3.16 -5.25
CA SER A 186 10.65 2.63 -3.89
C SER A 186 10.34 1.13 -3.89
N TRP A 187 9.69 0.60 -4.94
CA TRP A 187 9.42 -0.83 -5.10
C TRP A 187 10.68 -1.65 -5.38
N ALA A 188 11.62 -1.14 -6.19
CA ALA A 188 12.90 -1.80 -6.38
C ALA A 188 13.66 -1.93 -5.05
N ALA A 189 13.66 -0.87 -4.24
CA ALA A 189 14.27 -0.88 -2.90
C ALA A 189 13.54 -1.78 -1.89
N ALA A 190 12.21 -1.83 -1.93
CA ALA A 190 11.43 -2.69 -1.05
C ALA A 190 11.68 -4.17 -1.35
N VAL A 191 11.64 -4.57 -2.63
CA VAL A 191 11.90 -5.96 -3.04
C VAL A 191 13.33 -6.37 -2.70
N THR A 192 14.31 -5.49 -2.92
CA THR A 192 15.69 -5.80 -2.53
C THR A 192 15.87 -5.97 -1.03
N GLY A 193 15.13 -5.20 -0.22
CA GLY A 193 15.14 -5.31 1.25
C GLY A 193 14.48 -6.60 1.78
N PHE A 194 13.49 -7.15 1.07
CA PHE A 194 12.79 -8.36 1.50
C PHE A 194 13.48 -9.67 1.09
N VAL A 195 14.29 -9.65 0.02
CA VAL A 195 14.98 -10.85 -0.46
C VAL A 195 16.21 -11.13 0.40
N LYS A 196 16.18 -12.24 1.16
CA LYS A 196 17.32 -12.71 1.96
C LYS A 196 18.14 -13.76 1.20
N GLY A 197 19.47 -13.61 1.20
CA GLY A 197 20.40 -14.62 0.67
C GLY A 197 20.58 -14.63 -0.85
N GLN A 198 20.02 -13.66 -1.58
CA GLN A 198 20.24 -13.44 -3.01
C GLN A 198 20.34 -11.95 -3.31
N ASP A 199 20.82 -11.60 -4.52
CA ASP A 199 20.76 -10.23 -5.01
C ASP A 199 19.30 -9.87 -5.34
N GLY A 200 18.67 -9.15 -4.42
CA GLY A 200 17.27 -8.76 -4.56
C GLY A 200 16.99 -7.85 -5.76
N PHE A 201 18.00 -7.14 -6.28
CA PHE A 201 17.83 -6.31 -7.48
C PHE A 201 17.71 -7.17 -8.74
N VAL A 202 18.50 -8.24 -8.81
CA VAL A 202 18.37 -9.24 -9.88
C VAL A 202 17.03 -9.96 -9.82
N VAL A 203 16.55 -10.27 -8.61
CA VAL A 203 15.21 -10.86 -8.41
C VAL A 203 14.12 -9.89 -8.86
N PHE A 204 14.24 -8.60 -8.54
CA PHE A 204 13.32 -7.56 -9.00
C PHE A 204 13.28 -7.47 -10.53
N ILE A 205 14.42 -7.38 -11.21
CA ILE A 205 14.44 -7.33 -12.69
C ILE A 205 13.80 -8.58 -13.30
N LYS A 206 14.04 -9.75 -12.71
CA LYS A 206 13.42 -11.01 -13.16
C LYS A 206 11.94 -11.10 -12.87
N SER A 207 11.40 -10.34 -11.90
CA SER A 207 9.98 -10.34 -11.57
C SER A 207 9.16 -9.41 -12.45
N ILE A 208 9.78 -8.40 -13.09
CA ILE A 208 9.10 -7.45 -14.00
C ILE A 208 8.19 -8.16 -15.03
N PRO A 209 8.63 -9.20 -15.77
CA PRO A 209 7.77 -9.88 -16.75
C PRO A 209 6.57 -10.62 -16.16
N TYR A 210 6.59 -10.91 -14.85
CA TYR A 210 5.54 -11.63 -14.13
C TYR A 210 4.54 -10.69 -13.43
N ASN A 211 4.76 -9.37 -13.48
CA ASN A 211 3.84 -8.38 -12.93
C ASN A 211 2.68 -8.09 -13.90
N TYR A 212 1.74 -9.03 -14.02
CA TYR A 212 0.57 -8.93 -14.91
C TYR A 212 -0.35 -7.73 -14.64
N TYR A 213 -0.33 -7.18 -13.43
CA TYR A 213 -1.07 -5.96 -13.12
C TYR A 213 -0.42 -4.71 -13.73
N ALA A 214 0.90 -4.74 -13.91
CA ALA A 214 1.67 -3.59 -14.35
C ALA A 214 1.87 -3.52 -15.89
N LEU A 215 1.74 -4.66 -16.56
CA LEU A 215 1.88 -4.85 -18.01
C LEU A 215 0.53 -4.79 -18.73
#